data_AF-B7PU49-F1
#
_entry.id   AF-B7PU49-F1
#
_cell.length_a   1.000
_cell.length_b   1.000
_cell.length_c   1.000
_cell.angle_alpha   90.00
_cell.angle_beta   90.00
_cell.angle_gamma   90.00
#
_symmetry.space_group_name_H-M   'P 1'
#
loop_
_entity.id
_entity.type
_entity.pdbx_description
1 polymer ?
#
loop_
_entity_poly.entity_id
_entity_poly.type
_entity_poly.pdbx_seq_one_letter_code
_entity_poly.pdbx_strand_id
1 'polypeptide(L)'
;SDQMSEEEIETKFTTLSLGFKTDRLTLAKRLELHQRHRDIAEGNIHSELDAIRDLATFEGVCVWSDAQKLDSLCPEDEKIRETVAKIQNHVAVIQQSTDRVSSQAEVYGAVQQEERMSRAFEVMVTHVENLKRASEKEHRELEEARKLLLDHQLQEVAAGSPPTKVR
;
A
#
# COMPACT_ATOMS: atom_id res chain seq x y z
N SER A 1 27.42 11.28 -5.47
CA SER A 1 26.72 10.11 -4.93
C SER A 1 27.66 9.40 -4.00
N ASP A 2 27.33 9.33 -2.72
CA ASP A 2 27.97 8.38 -1.81
C ASP A 2 27.62 6.97 -2.26
N GLN A 3 28.64 6.20 -2.63
CA GLN A 3 28.48 4.80 -3.00
C GLN A 3 28.47 4.00 -1.70
N MET A 4 27.34 3.38 -1.38
CA MET A 4 27.22 2.51 -0.21
C MET A 4 28.14 1.30 -0.34
N SER A 5 28.65 0.79 0.79
CA SER A 5 29.41 -0.46 0.78
C SER A 5 28.51 -1.67 0.50
N GLU A 6 29.11 -2.76 0.03
CA GLU A 6 28.37 -4.02 -0.22
C GLU A 6 27.72 -4.57 1.06
N GLU A 7 28.43 -4.47 2.19
CA GLU A 7 27.93 -4.86 3.51
C GLU A 7 26.71 -4.01 3.94
N GLU A 8 26.77 -2.70 3.70
CA GLU A 8 25.65 -1.80 4.00
C GLU A 8 24.43 -2.11 3.12
N ILE A 9 24.64 -2.42 1.85
CA ILE A 9 23.58 -2.79 0.91
C ILE A 9 22.90 -4.08 1.38
N GLU A 10 23.69 -5.10 1.71
CA GLU A 10 23.19 -6.41 2.17
C GLU A 10 22.42 -6.29 3.49
N THR A 11 22.91 -5.47 4.42
CA THR A 11 22.24 -5.18 5.70
C THR A 11 20.90 -4.49 5.47
N LYS A 12 20.85 -3.46 4.60
CA LYS A 12 19.59 -2.78 4.28
C LYS A 12 18.63 -3.71 3.55
N PHE A 13 19.10 -4.52 2.61
CA PHE A 13 18.27 -5.49 1.91
C PHE A 13 17.64 -6.49 2.88
N THR A 14 18.42 -7.04 3.81
CA THR A 14 17.92 -8.00 4.81
C THR A 14 16.88 -7.34 5.72
N THR A 15 17.16 -6.13 6.20
CA THR A 15 16.23 -5.37 7.05
C THR A 15 14.91 -5.07 6.32
N LEU A 16 14.99 -4.56 5.09
CA LEU A 16 13.82 -4.22 4.29
C LEU A 16 13.01 -5.47 3.93
N SER A 17 13.67 -6.53 3.45
CA SER A 17 12.99 -7.76 3.06
C SER A 17 12.27 -8.42 4.23
N LEU A 18 12.83 -8.39 5.44
CA LEU A 18 12.16 -8.86 6.65
C LEU A 18 10.96 -7.98 7.02
N GLY A 19 11.11 -6.66 6.97
CA GLY A 19 10.02 -5.71 7.19
C GLY A 19 8.84 -5.98 6.27
N PHE A 20 9.08 -6.00 4.96
CA PHE A 20 8.04 -6.28 3.96
C PHE A 20 7.40 -7.65 4.12
N LYS A 21 8.18 -8.69 4.41
CA LYS A 21 7.63 -10.04 4.67
C LYS A 21 6.69 -10.04 5.88
N THR A 22 7.05 -9.30 6.94
CA THR A 22 6.25 -9.19 8.17
C THR A 22 4.98 -8.38 7.94
N ASP A 23 5.09 -7.22 7.29
CA ASP A 23 3.95 -6.33 7.03
C ASP A 23 2.89 -7.00 6.15
N ARG A 24 3.33 -7.78 5.16
CA ARG A 24 2.46 -8.56 4.26
C ARG A 24 1.53 -9.52 5.01
N LEU A 25 1.95 -10.08 6.14
CA LEU A 25 1.13 -11.02 6.91
C LEU A 25 -0.16 -10.38 7.42
N THR A 26 -0.14 -9.07 7.66
CA THR A 26 -1.29 -8.32 8.19
C THR A 26 -1.96 -7.43 7.14
N LEU A 27 -1.33 -7.25 5.98
CA LEU A 27 -1.74 -6.30 4.95
C LEU A 27 -3.18 -6.53 4.47
N ALA A 28 -3.55 -7.77 4.17
CA ALA A 28 -4.91 -8.10 3.77
C ALA A 28 -5.95 -7.70 4.83
N LYS A 29 -5.65 -7.94 6.11
CA LYS A 29 -6.55 -7.57 7.19
C LYS A 29 -6.63 -6.06 7.39
N ARG A 30 -5.51 -5.35 7.27
CA ARG A 30 -5.47 -3.89 7.34
C ARG A 30 -6.25 -3.26 6.20
N LEU A 31 -6.12 -3.76 4.97
CA LEU A 31 -6.90 -3.31 3.82
C LEU A 31 -8.40 -3.46 4.07
N GLU A 32 -8.83 -4.64 4.52
CA GLU A 32 -10.23 -4.90 4.82
C GLU A 32 -10.77 -3.97 5.92
N LEU A 33 -10.01 -3.77 7.00
CA LEU A 33 -10.40 -2.86 8.09
C LEU A 33 -10.49 -1.41 7.62
N HIS A 34 -9.50 -0.94 6.85
CA HIS A 34 -9.52 0.40 6.29
C HIS A 34 -10.71 0.62 5.35
N GLN A 35 -11.02 -0.37 4.51
CA GLN A 35 -12.20 -0.33 3.64
C GLN A 35 -13.48 -0.20 4.46
N ARG A 36 -13.69 -1.08 5.44
CA ARG A 36 -14.89 -1.05 6.29
C ARG A 36 -15.04 0.26 7.04
N HIS A 37 -13.95 0.79 7.60
CA HIS A 37 -13.98 2.08 8.31
C HIS A 37 -14.39 3.22 7.37
N ARG A 38 -13.90 3.20 6.14
CA ARG A 38 -14.29 4.16 5.11
C ARG A 38 -15.77 4.03 4.77
N ASP A 39 -16.25 2.82 4.48
CA ASP A 39 -17.64 2.57 4.11
C ASP A 39 -18.61 3.06 5.22
N ILE A 40 -18.26 2.82 6.48
CA ILE A 40 -19.01 3.32 7.63
C ILE A 40 -18.98 4.85 7.70
N ALA A 41 -17.80 5.47 7.53
CA ALA A 41 -17.67 6.92 7.56
C ALA A 41 -18.46 7.59 6.42
N GLU A 42 -18.35 7.07 5.20
CA GLU A 42 -19.11 7.55 4.05
C GLU A 42 -20.61 7.39 4.26
N GLY A 43 -21.07 6.22 4.72
CA GLY A 43 -22.49 5.96 4.99
C GLY A 43 -23.05 6.87 6.09
N ASN A 44 -22.28 7.11 7.16
CA ASN A 44 -22.67 8.04 8.22
C ASN A 44 -22.77 9.47 7.69
N ILE A 45 -21.79 9.94 6.92
CA ILE A 45 -21.82 11.29 6.37
C ILE A 45 -23.01 11.47 5.41
N HIS A 46 -23.27 10.50 4.53
CA HIS A 46 -24.44 10.54 3.64
C HIS A 46 -25.74 10.61 4.44
N SER A 47 -25.89 9.78 5.46
CA SER A 47 -27.10 9.76 6.30
C SER A 47 -27.31 11.08 7.02
N GLU A 48 -26.25 11.68 7.57
CA GLU A 48 -26.31 13.00 8.24
C GLU A 48 -26.62 14.13 7.25
N LEU A 49 -26.03 14.12 6.05
CA LEU A 49 -26.29 15.12 5.02
C LEU A 49 -27.71 15.00 4.46
N ASP A 50 -28.24 13.79 4.32
CA ASP A 50 -29.64 13.56 3.95
C ASP A 50 -30.59 14.04 5.04
N ALA A 51 -30.31 13.75 6.31
CA ALA A 51 -31.10 14.28 7.42
C ALA A 51 -31.12 15.82 7.45
N ILE A 52 -29.98 16.47 7.20
CA ILE A 52 -29.90 17.94 7.10
C ILE A 52 -30.67 18.44 5.88
N ARG A 53 -30.58 17.75 4.74
CA ARG A 53 -31.31 18.11 3.51
C ARG A 53 -32.81 18.06 3.72
N ASP A 54 -33.29 17.00 4.38
CA ASP A 54 -34.71 16.81 4.71
C ASP A 54 -35.21 17.89 5.66
N LEU A 55 -34.43 18.24 6.69
CA LEU A 55 -34.73 19.35 7.59
C LEU A 55 -34.68 20.71 6.89
N ALA A 56 -33.77 20.88 5.94
CA ALA A 56 -33.65 22.05 5.08
C ALA A 56 -34.63 22.03 3.90
N THR A 57 -35.70 21.23 3.95
CA THR A 57 -36.86 21.40 3.07
C THR A 57 -37.86 22.34 3.70
N PHE A 58 -38.72 22.93 2.88
CA PHE A 58 -39.79 23.80 3.35
C PHE A 58 -40.72 23.12 4.35
N GLU A 59 -41.12 21.89 4.02
CA GLU A 59 -41.95 21.05 4.89
C GLU A 59 -41.19 20.69 6.17
N GLY A 60 -39.90 20.36 6.07
CA GLY A 60 -39.03 20.08 7.22
C GLY A 60 -38.93 21.27 8.19
N VAL A 61 -38.73 22.49 7.68
CA VAL A 61 -38.64 23.71 8.50
C VAL A 61 -39.96 24.02 9.20
N CYS A 62 -41.10 23.91 8.51
CA CYS A 62 -42.42 24.16 9.09
C CYS A 62 -42.79 23.11 10.16
N VAL A 63 -42.52 21.83 9.89
CA VAL A 63 -42.76 20.75 10.87
C VAL A 63 -41.90 20.94 12.11
N TRP A 64 -40.65 21.38 11.95
CA TRP A 64 -39.75 21.63 13.08
C TRP A 64 -40.18 22.84 13.93
N SER A 65 -40.71 23.90 13.32
CA SER A 65 -41.24 25.06 14.06
C SER A 65 -42.50 24.74 14.86
N ASP A 66 -43.40 23.94 14.27
CA ASP A 66 -44.63 23.47 14.93
C ASP A 66 -44.29 22.59 16.14
N ALA A 67 -43.29 21.72 16.01
CA ALA A 67 -42.80 20.89 17.10
C ALA A 67 -42.20 21.69 18.26
N GLN A 68 -41.60 22.87 17.99
CA GLN A 68 -41.05 23.77 19.02
C GLN A 68 -42.04 24.79 19.59
N LYS A 69 -43.29 24.84 19.11
CA LYS A 69 -44.25 25.91 19.44
C LYS A 69 -43.70 27.32 19.18
N LEU A 70 -42.83 27.46 18.17
CA LEU A 70 -42.39 28.78 17.69
C LEU A 70 -43.46 29.30 16.72
N ASP A 71 -44.43 30.04 17.24
CA ASP A 71 -45.35 30.85 16.42
C ASP A 71 -44.54 31.95 15.72
N SER A 72 -44.17 31.79 14.43
CA SER A 72 -43.95 32.90 13.46
C SER A 72 -43.09 32.59 12.21
N LEU A 73 -42.63 31.37 11.93
CA LEU A 73 -41.91 31.13 10.65
C LEU A 73 -42.91 31.08 9.48
N CYS A 74 -43.25 32.26 8.96
CA CYS A 74 -44.08 32.41 7.77
C CYS A 74 -43.37 31.79 6.56
N PRO A 75 -44.02 30.87 5.82
CA PRO A 75 -43.45 30.27 4.62
C PRO A 75 -43.08 31.28 3.53
N GLU A 76 -43.63 32.49 3.63
CA GLU A 76 -43.42 33.57 2.70
C GLU A 76 -42.21 34.47 3.03
N ASP A 77 -41.51 34.27 4.15
CA ASP A 77 -40.33 35.08 4.49
C ASP A 77 -39.15 34.75 3.57
N GLU A 78 -38.80 35.73 2.73
CA GLU A 78 -37.68 35.67 1.79
C GLU A 78 -36.34 35.35 2.48
N LYS A 79 -36.13 35.82 3.72
CA LYS A 79 -34.89 35.56 4.46
C LYS A 79 -34.77 34.09 4.88
N ILE A 80 -35.89 33.46 5.24
CA ILE A 80 -35.92 32.03 5.57
C ILE A 80 -35.60 31.22 4.31
N ARG A 81 -36.23 31.55 3.18
CA ARG A 81 -35.95 30.90 1.89
C ARG A 81 -34.50 31.02 1.47
N GLU A 82 -33.93 32.22 1.57
CA GLU A 82 -32.54 32.47 1.21
C GLU A 82 -31.58 31.68 2.13
N THR A 83 -31.88 31.61 3.42
CA THR A 83 -31.07 30.85 4.39
C THR A 83 -31.15 29.34 4.12
N VAL A 84 -32.34 28.82 3.85
CA VAL A 84 -32.55 27.40 3.49
C VAL A 84 -31.79 27.06 2.20
N ALA A 85 -31.89 27.90 1.17
CA ALA A 85 -31.16 27.71 -0.08
C ALA A 85 -29.63 27.73 0.13
N LYS A 86 -29.12 28.61 1.01
CA LYS A 86 -27.71 28.63 1.38
C LYS A 86 -27.28 27.34 2.10
N ILE A 87 -28.09 26.83 3.02
CA ILE A 87 -27.82 25.56 3.73
C ILE A 87 -27.76 24.40 2.72
N GLN A 88 -28.75 24.29 1.82
CA GLN A 88 -28.77 23.27 0.78
C GLN A 88 -27.52 23.33 -0.12
N ASN A 89 -27.08 24.53 -0.49
CA ASN A 89 -25.86 24.73 -1.26
C ASN A 89 -24.61 24.29 -0.47
N HIS A 90 -24.51 24.66 0.80
CA HIS A 90 -23.39 24.23 1.66
C HIS A 90 -23.37 22.70 1.84
N VAL A 91 -24.52 22.06 2.04
CA VAL A 91 -24.65 20.60 2.12
C VAL A 91 -24.16 19.94 0.83
N ALA A 92 -24.53 20.47 -0.34
CA ALA A 92 -24.05 19.97 -1.63
C ALA A 92 -22.52 20.12 -1.78
N VAL A 93 -21.95 21.25 -1.36
CA VAL A 93 -20.50 21.48 -1.37
C VAL A 93 -19.78 20.53 -0.42
N ILE A 94 -20.33 20.28 0.78
CA ILE A 94 -19.78 19.35 1.77
C ILE A 94 -19.81 17.93 1.23
N GLN A 95 -20.92 17.49 0.62
CA GLN A 95 -21.03 16.17 -0.01
C GLN A 95 -19.92 15.99 -1.06
N GLN A 96 -19.83 16.90 -2.03
CA GLN A 96 -18.83 16.84 -3.09
C GLN A 96 -17.39 16.85 -2.53
N SER A 97 -17.15 17.66 -1.52
CA SER A 97 -15.83 17.76 -0.88
C SER A 97 -15.48 16.47 -0.15
N THR A 98 -16.44 15.87 0.56
CA THR A 98 -16.27 14.59 1.25
C THR A 98 -15.97 13.46 0.28
N ASP A 99 -16.74 13.33 -0.80
CA ASP A 99 -16.54 12.30 -1.83
C ASP A 99 -15.16 12.43 -2.46
N ARG A 100 -14.73 13.67 -2.73
CA ARG A 100 -13.38 13.93 -3.22
C ARG A 100 -12.32 13.53 -2.21
N VAL A 101 -12.43 13.92 -0.95
CA VAL A 101 -11.45 13.53 0.09
C VAL A 101 -11.39 12.02 0.24
N SER A 102 -12.54 11.33 0.25
CA SER A 102 -12.58 9.88 0.42
C SER A 102 -11.94 9.13 -0.76
N SER A 103 -12.25 9.54 -1.99
CA SER A 103 -11.61 8.95 -3.19
C SER A 103 -10.10 9.20 -3.23
N GLN A 104 -9.62 10.39 -2.83
CA GLN A 104 -8.18 10.66 -2.75
C GLN A 104 -7.52 9.84 -1.64
N ALA A 105 -8.18 9.66 -0.49
CA ALA A 105 -7.69 8.84 0.61
C ALA A 105 -7.54 7.36 0.22
N GLU A 106 -8.37 6.84 -0.69
CA GLU A 106 -8.21 5.50 -1.25
C GLU A 106 -6.98 5.40 -2.16
N VAL A 107 -6.80 6.35 -3.09
CA VAL A 107 -5.70 6.32 -4.07
C VAL A 107 -4.33 6.51 -3.41
N TYR A 108 -4.26 7.40 -2.43
CA TYR A 108 -3.02 7.80 -1.75
C TYR A 108 -2.89 7.22 -0.34
N GLY A 109 -3.79 6.33 0.06
CA GLY A 109 -3.77 5.66 1.35
C GLY A 109 -2.48 4.87 1.54
N ALA A 110 -1.85 5.01 2.71
CA ALA A 110 -0.59 4.33 3.01
C ALA A 110 -0.71 2.81 2.84
N VAL A 111 -1.84 2.24 3.26
CA VAL A 111 -2.12 0.80 3.16
C VAL A 111 -2.35 0.35 1.71
N GLN A 112 -2.98 1.18 0.87
CA GLN A 112 -3.15 0.92 -0.56
C GLN A 112 -1.81 1.03 -1.31
N GLN A 113 -0.96 1.99 -0.94
CA GLN A 113 0.39 2.07 -1.52
C GLN A 113 1.24 0.87 -1.12
N GLU A 114 1.11 0.41 0.13
CA GLU A 114 1.77 -0.79 0.60
C GLU A 114 1.32 -2.04 -0.19
N GLU A 115 0.02 -2.20 -0.46
CA GLU A 115 -0.53 -3.25 -1.32
C GLU A 115 0.09 -3.25 -2.72
N ARG A 116 0.11 -2.08 -3.35
CA ARG A 116 0.67 -1.91 -4.70
C ARG A 116 2.16 -2.25 -4.76
N MET A 117 2.91 -1.88 -3.72
CA MET A 117 4.35 -2.14 -3.65
C MET A 117 4.67 -3.57 -3.22
N SER A 118 3.81 -4.23 -2.42
CA SER A 118 4.06 -5.55 -1.84
C SER A 118 4.40 -6.61 -2.90
N ARG A 119 3.64 -6.62 -4.01
CA ARG A 119 3.88 -7.56 -5.12
C ARG A 119 5.21 -7.34 -5.83
N ALA A 120 5.58 -6.07 -6.07
CA ALA A 120 6.85 -5.75 -6.71
C ALA A 120 8.03 -6.18 -5.82
N PHE A 121 7.94 -5.90 -4.52
CA PHE A 121 8.95 -6.32 -3.55
C PHE A 121 9.10 -7.83 -3.46
N GLU A 122 7.99 -8.59 -3.49
CA GLU A 122 8.07 -10.06 -3.47
C GLU A 122 8.86 -10.61 -4.66
N VAL A 123 8.62 -10.08 -5.87
CA VAL A 123 9.36 -10.47 -7.07
C VAL A 123 10.85 -10.14 -6.93
N MET A 124 11.18 -8.94 -6.43
CA MET A 124 12.56 -8.52 -6.22
C MET A 124 13.28 -9.39 -5.19
N VAL A 125 12.66 -9.67 -4.04
CA VAL A 125 13.24 -10.53 -3.00
C VAL A 125 13.45 -11.94 -3.53
N THR A 126 12.47 -12.50 -4.24
CA THR A 126 12.58 -13.82 -4.86
C THR A 126 13.72 -13.87 -5.88
N HIS A 127 13.89 -12.81 -6.67
CA HIS A 127 14.98 -12.71 -7.63
C HIS A 127 16.35 -12.72 -6.96
N VAL A 128 16.54 -11.92 -5.89
CA VAL A 128 17.80 -11.91 -5.13
C VAL A 128 18.08 -13.26 -4.48
N GLU A 129 17.07 -13.91 -3.91
CA GLU A 129 17.22 -15.26 -3.35
C GLU A 129 17.65 -16.28 -4.43
N ASN A 130 17.12 -16.18 -5.65
CA ASN A 130 17.52 -17.03 -6.77
C ASN A 130 18.96 -16.77 -7.21
N LEU A 131 19.39 -15.50 -7.27
CA LEU A 131 20.76 -15.15 -7.59
C LEU A 131 21.75 -15.69 -6.56
N LYS A 132 21.41 -15.60 -5.25
CA LYS A 132 22.23 -16.18 -4.17
C LYS A 132 22.41 -17.69 -4.35
N ARG A 133 21.31 -18.42 -4.58
CA ARG A 133 21.35 -19.88 -4.83
C ARG A 133 22.18 -20.23 -6.08
N ALA A 134 22.09 -19.44 -7.14
CA ALA A 134 22.86 -19.66 -8.36
C ALA A 134 24.36 -19.41 -8.13
N SER A 135 24.72 -18.33 -7.43
CA SER A 135 26.11 -18.00 -7.07
C SER A 135 26.74 -19.09 -6.19
N GLU A 136 26.05 -19.54 -5.15
CA GLU A 136 26.50 -20.64 -4.29
C GLU A 136 26.67 -21.96 -5.05
N LYS A 137 25.85 -22.20 -6.07
CA LYS A 137 25.97 -23.37 -6.93
C LYS A 137 27.21 -23.27 -7.83
N GLU A 138 27.39 -22.15 -8.53
CA GLU A 138 28.56 -21.92 -9.39
C GLU A 138 29.86 -21.98 -8.60
N HIS A 139 29.88 -21.42 -7.38
CA HIS A 139 31.03 -21.49 -6.49
C HIS A 139 31.40 -22.94 -6.13
N ARG A 140 30.41 -23.78 -5.79
CA ARG A 140 30.64 -25.21 -5.50
C ARG A 140 31.15 -25.97 -6.72
N GLU A 141 30.54 -25.74 -7.89
CA GLU A 141 30.98 -26.38 -9.15
C GLU A 141 32.42 -25.99 -9.50
N LEU A 142 32.82 -24.73 -9.24
CA LEU A 142 34.17 -24.26 -9.43
C LEU A 142 35.17 -24.94 -8.47
N GLU A 143 34.81 -25.10 -7.20
CA GLU A 143 35.64 -25.80 -6.21
C GLU A 143 35.82 -27.29 -6.55
N GLU A 144 34.76 -27.96 -6.97
CA GLU A 144 34.80 -29.35 -7.43
C GLU A 144 35.70 -29.50 -8.65
N ALA A 145 35.58 -28.62 -9.65
CA ALA A 145 36.43 -28.63 -10.84
C ALA A 145 37.91 -28.42 -10.48
N ARG A 146 38.22 -27.48 -9.58
CA ARG A 146 39.59 -27.25 -9.08
C ARG A 146 40.16 -28.49 -8.39
N LYS A 147 39.35 -29.17 -7.58
CA LYS A 147 39.77 -30.40 -6.89
C LYS A 147 40.06 -31.53 -7.88
N LEU A 148 39.19 -31.74 -8.87
CA LEU A 148 39.40 -32.74 -9.92
C LEU A 148 40.69 -32.50 -10.70
N LEU A 149 40.99 -31.23 -11.01
CA LEU A 149 42.25 -30.86 -11.69
C LEU A 149 43.47 -31.16 -10.80
N LEU A 150 43.40 -30.86 -9.51
CA LEU A 150 44.49 -31.15 -8.58
C LEU A 150 44.71 -32.66 -8.42
N ASP A 151 43.63 -33.43 -8.29
CA ASP A 151 43.67 -34.89 -8.20
C ASP A 151 44.27 -35.50 -9.49
N HIS A 152 43.90 -34.98 -10.67
CA HIS A 152 44.52 -35.37 -11.94
C HIS A 152 46.01 -35.06 -11.99
N GLN A 153 46.44 -33.87 -11.58
CA GLN A 153 47.86 -33.50 -11.53
C GLN A 153 48.64 -34.39 -10.57
N LEU A 154 48.08 -34.71 -9.40
CA LEU A 154 48.70 -35.61 -8.44
C LEU A 154 48.79 -37.05 -8.97
N GLN A 155 47.77 -37.52 -9.71
CA GLN A 155 47.82 -38.81 -10.40
C GLN A 155 48.88 -38.84 -11.50
N GLU A 156 49.05 -37.77 -12.29
CA GLU A 156 50.11 -37.70 -13.31
C GLU A 156 51.51 -37.71 -12.69
N VAL A 157 51.72 -37.01 -11.57
CA VAL A 157 52.98 -37.00 -10.82
C VAL A 157 53.26 -38.36 -10.18
N ALA A 158 52.24 -39.03 -9.63
CA ALA A 158 52.35 -40.36 -9.03
C ALA A 158 52.54 -41.47 -10.08
N ALA A 159 52.04 -41.28 -11.31
CA ALA A 159 52.19 -42.23 -12.41
C ALA A 159 53.59 -42.25 -13.04
N GLY A 160 54.50 -41.34 -12.67
CA GLY A 160 55.91 -41.41 -13.08
C GLY A 160 56.14 -41.33 -14.59
N SER A 161 55.37 -40.52 -15.31
CA SER A 161 55.53 -40.38 -16.76
C SER A 161 56.81 -39.58 -17.10
N PRO A 162 57.77 -40.13 -17.87
CA PRO A 162 58.97 -39.38 -18.28
C PRO A 162 58.60 -38.24 -19.25
N PRO A 163 59.42 -37.18 -19.37
CA PRO A 163 59.17 -36.10 -20.32
C PRO A 163 59.14 -36.68 -21.73
N THR A 164 57.99 -36.60 -22.38
CA THR A 164 57.88 -36.95 -23.79
C THR A 164 58.62 -35.87 -24.58
N LYS A 165 59.84 -36.17 -25.02
CA LYS A 165 60.58 -35.31 -25.94
C LYS A 165 59.78 -35.20 -27.24
N VAL A 166 59.21 -34.02 -27.46
CA VAL A 166 58.69 -33.60 -28.76
C VAL A 166 59.90 -33.52 -29.70
N ARG A 167 59.86 -34.32 -30.77
CA ARG A 167 60.82 -34.29 -31.88
C ARG A 167 60.40 -33.24 -32.90
#